data_AF-N8YFV8-F1
#
_entry.id   AF-N8YFV8-F1
#
_cell.length_a   1.000
_cell.length_b   1.000
_cell.length_c   1.000
_cell.angle_alpha   90.00
_cell.angle_beta   90.00
_cell.angle_gamma   90.00
#
_symmetry.space_group_name_H-M   'P 1'
#
loop_
_entity.id
_entity.type
_entity.pdbx_description
1 polymer ?
#
loop_
_entity_poly.entity_id
_entity_poly.type
_entity_poly.pdbx_seq_one_letter_code
_entity_poly.pdbx_strand_id
1 'polypeptide(L)'
;MMVQEKYLLKVVSFDPDQEPEEQHIYLIEVYEFELTGNKIIFKNCINSKMLVEMDELHLLKRRRKIDHLSFVLMYELSVGDKEFSNDLQFSYEFNYTNSDLIVYDFTHDGDEEYEEPSLNEKTAFFLKQNQFLKKYAENKVFIKQWFRLNEFEKDCWLKVAYKVNCNQHINENISKVSHIILDGNYIHSESDLYCYIGEQVCGILGYMGYSTSALSDCLTEENLRPICRPLNITWKNFKSSELNFNCLDDLNYLVELLKEDAILKIQI
;
A
#
# COMPACT_ATOMS: atom_id res chain seq x y z
N MET A 1 7.28 -14.73 23.00
CA MET A 1 8.55 -14.17 22.48
C MET A 1 8.17 -13.10 21.46
N MET A 2 8.14 -11.82 21.86
CA MET A 2 7.83 -10.72 20.95
C MET A 2 9.03 -10.53 20.03
N VAL A 3 8.87 -10.80 18.74
CA VAL A 3 9.80 -10.27 17.74
C VAL A 3 9.54 -8.77 17.73
N GLN A 4 10.44 -8.00 18.33
CA GLN A 4 10.39 -6.54 18.26
C GLN A 4 10.67 -6.18 16.80
N GLU A 5 9.66 -5.69 16.08
CA GLU A 5 9.80 -5.32 14.68
C GLU A 5 10.67 -4.08 14.57
N LYS A 6 11.72 -4.17 13.75
CA LYS A 6 12.64 -3.06 13.49
C LYS A 6 12.07 -2.20 12.36
N TYR A 7 11.95 -0.91 12.63
CA TYR A 7 11.62 0.13 11.67
C TYR A 7 12.79 1.10 11.54
N LEU A 8 12.85 1.82 10.43
CA LEU A 8 13.85 2.86 10.18
C LEU A 8 13.15 4.20 10.01
N LEU A 9 13.40 5.15 10.90
CA LEU A 9 12.88 6.50 10.81
C LEU A 9 13.91 7.41 10.12
N LYS A 10 13.62 7.80 8.89
CA LYS A 10 14.44 8.71 8.08
C LYS A 10 14.05 10.16 8.35
N VAL A 11 15.05 11.02 8.47
CA VAL A 11 14.91 12.47 8.35
C VAL A 11 15.33 12.85 6.95
N VAL A 12 14.40 13.38 6.16
CA VAL A 12 14.62 13.77 4.77
C VAL A 12 14.42 15.26 4.59
N SER A 13 15.17 15.86 3.66
CA SER A 13 14.97 17.22 3.18
C SER A 13 14.42 17.24 1.77
N PHE A 14 13.53 18.18 1.49
CA PHE A 14 13.00 18.50 0.16
C PHE A 14 13.45 19.92 -0.21
N ASP A 15 14.21 20.09 -1.28
CA ASP A 15 14.47 21.41 -1.85
C ASP A 15 13.29 21.79 -2.76
N PRO A 16 12.55 22.88 -2.50
CA PRO A 16 11.40 23.27 -3.32
C PRO A 16 11.83 23.85 -4.68
N ASP A 17 13.09 24.28 -4.80
CA ASP A 17 13.64 24.98 -5.96
C ASP A 17 14.43 24.04 -6.89
N GLN A 18 14.66 22.79 -6.48
CA GLN A 18 15.26 21.74 -7.31
C GLN A 18 14.25 20.61 -7.55
N GLU A 19 14.38 19.90 -8.68
CA GLU A 19 13.62 18.66 -8.95
C GLU A 19 13.68 17.73 -7.72
N PRO A 20 12.66 16.88 -7.46
CA PRO A 20 12.42 16.28 -6.15
C PRO A 20 13.47 15.20 -5.83
N GLU A 21 14.68 15.62 -5.48
CA GLU A 21 15.71 14.77 -4.92
C GLU A 21 15.62 14.88 -3.40
N GLU A 22 14.98 13.88 -2.79
CA GLU A 22 15.00 13.69 -1.35
C GLU A 22 16.45 13.57 -0.86
N GLN A 23 16.88 14.51 -0.04
CA GLN A 23 18.17 14.42 0.62
C GLN A 23 18.00 13.71 1.95
N HIS A 24 18.53 12.49 2.04
CA HIS A 24 18.61 11.77 3.30
C HIS A 24 19.61 12.45 4.24
N ILE A 25 19.11 12.97 5.36
CA ILE A 25 19.93 13.70 6.33
C ILE A 25 20.36 12.77 7.46
N TYR A 26 19.44 11.95 7.98
CA TYR A 26 19.68 11.18 9.21
C TYR A 26 18.79 9.94 9.30
N LEU A 27 19.28 8.87 9.93
CA LEU A 27 18.57 7.61 10.09
C LEU A 27 18.52 7.20 11.57
N ILE A 28 17.32 6.86 12.05
CA ILE A 28 17.08 6.45 13.44
C ILE A 28 16.46 5.05 13.42
N GLU A 29 17.02 4.12 14.19
CA GLU A 29 16.40 2.80 14.38
C GLU A 29 15.27 2.90 15.42
N VAL A 30 14.11 2.37 15.08
CA VAL A 30 12.92 2.39 15.91
C VAL A 30 12.44 0.97 16.14
N TYR A 31 12.19 0.61 17.40
CA TYR A 31 11.71 -0.71 17.79
C TYR A 31 10.31 -0.67 18.42
N GLU A 32 9.86 0.52 18.83
CA GLU A 32 8.60 0.71 19.52
C GLU A 32 8.10 2.13 19.29
N PHE A 33 6.81 2.27 19.05
CA PHE A 33 6.13 3.55 18.99
C PHE A 33 4.68 3.45 19.45
N GLU A 34 4.14 4.55 19.94
CA GLU A 34 2.74 4.69 20.35
C GLU A 34 2.06 5.85 19.61
N LEU A 35 0.77 5.69 19.31
CA LEU A 35 -0.09 6.75 18.81
C LEU A 35 -0.88 7.35 19.96
N THR A 36 -0.98 8.67 20.03
CA THR A 36 -1.78 9.36 21.06
C THR A 36 -2.37 10.63 20.49
N GLY A 37 -3.64 10.60 20.10
CA GLY A 37 -4.27 11.76 19.45
C GLY A 37 -3.63 12.04 18.09
N ASN A 38 -3.08 13.23 17.92
CA ASN A 38 -2.40 13.68 16.70
C ASN A 38 -0.88 13.56 16.78
N LYS A 39 -0.33 12.69 17.62
CA LYS A 39 1.12 12.47 17.71
C LYS A 39 1.47 10.99 17.70
N ILE A 40 2.65 10.72 17.18
CA ILE A 40 3.35 9.45 17.28
C ILE A 40 4.57 9.64 18.19
N ILE A 41 4.81 8.71 19.10
CA ILE A 41 5.93 8.75 20.05
C ILE A 41 6.79 7.52 19.81
N PHE A 42 7.97 7.71 19.24
CA PHE A 42 9.00 6.71 19.06
C PHE A 42 9.78 6.55 20.36
N LYS A 43 9.78 5.35 20.94
CA LYS A 43 10.30 5.10 22.28
C LYS A 43 11.79 4.79 22.26
N ASN A 44 12.52 5.41 23.18
CA ASN A 44 13.94 5.15 23.44
C ASN A 44 14.82 5.10 22.16
N CYS A 45 14.49 5.92 21.16
CA CYS A 45 15.14 5.88 19.84
C CYS A 45 16.24 6.94 19.68
N ILE A 46 16.34 7.92 20.58
CA ILE A 46 17.36 8.97 20.55
C ILE A 46 18.35 8.78 21.70
N ASN A 47 19.65 8.71 21.38
CA ASN A 47 20.71 8.70 22.39
C ASN A 47 21.53 10.00 22.40
N SER A 48 22.41 10.17 23.38
CA SER A 48 23.21 11.39 23.56
C SER A 48 24.12 11.71 22.38
N LYS A 49 24.68 10.69 21.70
CA LYS A 49 25.48 10.88 20.49
C LYS A 49 24.62 11.40 19.34
N MET A 50 23.43 10.83 19.14
CA MET A 50 22.48 11.30 18.13
C MET A 50 22.05 12.75 18.38
N LEU A 51 21.83 13.14 19.64
CA LEU A 51 21.50 14.53 19.96
C LEU A 51 22.59 15.52 19.57
N VAL A 52 23.86 15.16 19.78
CA VAL A 52 25.00 16.00 19.36
C VAL A 52 25.02 16.13 17.84
N GLU A 53 24.92 15.02 17.12
CA GLU A 53 24.92 15.01 15.66
C GLU A 53 23.74 15.80 15.08
N MET A 54 22.54 15.64 15.65
CA MET A 54 21.34 16.38 15.24
C MET A 54 21.42 17.88 15.55
N ASP A 55 22.13 18.31 16.62
CA ASP A 55 22.36 19.74 16.89
C ASP A 55 23.37 20.36 15.93
N GLU A 56 24.45 19.63 15.62
CA GLU A 56 25.46 20.00 14.62
C GLU A 56 24.83 20.17 13.23
N LEU A 57 23.88 19.30 12.88
CA LEU A 57 23.08 19.38 11.65
C LEU A 57 21.93 20.41 11.74
N HIS A 58 21.80 21.12 12.86
CA HIS A 58 20.74 22.11 13.10
C HIS A 58 19.32 21.55 12.94
N LEU A 59 19.11 20.27 13.26
CA LEU A 59 17.82 19.59 13.20
C LEU A 59 16.98 19.89 14.44
N LEU A 60 17.60 20.03 15.63
CA LEU A 60 16.90 20.17 16.92
C LEU A 60 16.34 21.58 17.23
N LYS A 61 16.70 22.60 16.45
CA LYS A 61 16.36 24.02 16.73
C LYS A 61 15.22 24.53 15.84
N ARG A 62 13.99 23.99 15.93
CA ARG A 62 12.93 24.42 14.99
C ARG A 62 11.55 24.49 15.67
N ARG A 63 10.87 25.64 15.51
CA ARG A 63 9.54 25.95 16.09
C ARG A 63 8.50 26.41 15.06
N ARG A 64 8.79 26.30 13.77
CA ARG A 64 7.86 26.65 12.69
C ARG A 64 8.05 25.72 11.50
N LYS A 65 6.94 25.42 10.83
CA LYS A 65 6.81 24.71 9.56
C LYS A 65 7.89 25.23 8.60
N ILE A 66 8.93 24.43 8.38
CA ILE A 66 9.84 24.60 7.25
C ILE A 66 9.36 23.57 6.25
N ASP A 67 8.93 24.02 5.07
CA ASP A 67 8.24 23.22 4.06
C ASP A 67 9.16 22.18 3.36
N HIS A 68 10.33 21.91 3.94
CA HIS A 68 11.48 21.27 3.29
C HIS A 68 12.10 20.15 4.13
N LEU A 69 11.46 19.70 5.22
CA LEU A 69 11.90 18.53 5.99
C LEU A 69 10.71 17.61 6.29
N SER A 70 10.92 16.29 6.29
CA SER A 70 9.93 15.32 6.74
C SER A 70 10.55 14.15 7.50
N PHE A 71 9.75 13.53 8.37
CA PHE A 71 10.06 12.22 8.91
C PHE A 71 9.38 11.16 8.06
N VAL A 72 10.09 10.08 7.76
CA VAL A 72 9.56 8.94 7.01
C VAL A 72 9.86 7.66 7.77
N LEU A 73 8.84 7.02 8.33
CA LEU A 73 8.96 5.73 8.97
C LEU A 73 8.92 4.63 7.92
N MET A 74 10.04 3.95 7.74
CA MET A 74 10.22 2.88 6.78
C MET A 74 10.06 1.51 7.45
N TYR A 75 9.36 0.63 6.74
CA TYR A 75 9.39 -0.80 6.92
C TYR A 75 10.06 -1.44 5.72
N GLU A 76 11.08 -2.25 5.95
CA GLU A 76 11.85 -2.93 4.91
C GLU A 76 11.81 -4.45 5.15
N LEU A 77 11.61 -5.21 4.08
CA LEU A 77 11.49 -6.66 4.13
C LEU A 77 12.11 -7.29 2.89
N SER A 78 13.04 -8.21 3.09
CA SER A 78 13.67 -8.98 2.00
C SER A 78 13.12 -10.41 1.96
N VAL A 79 12.77 -10.89 0.75
CA VAL A 79 12.28 -12.25 0.50
C VAL A 79 13.02 -12.82 -0.71
N GLY A 80 14.02 -13.67 -0.44
CA GLY A 80 14.95 -14.11 -1.50
C GLY A 80 15.69 -12.90 -2.07
N ASP A 81 15.66 -12.76 -3.39
CA ASP A 81 16.29 -11.63 -4.11
C ASP A 81 15.36 -10.40 -4.25
N LYS A 82 14.15 -10.45 -3.68
CA LYS A 82 13.20 -9.34 -3.73
C LYS A 82 13.27 -8.53 -2.45
N GLU A 83 13.30 -7.21 -2.61
CA GLU A 83 13.19 -6.25 -1.52
C GLU A 83 11.86 -5.51 -1.61
N PHE A 84 11.18 -5.38 -0.48
CA PHE A 84 9.94 -4.66 -0.33
C PHE A 84 10.11 -3.56 0.70
N SER A 85 9.60 -2.37 0.38
CA SER A 85 9.54 -1.25 1.31
C SER A 85 8.12 -0.72 1.43
N ASN A 86 7.82 -0.23 2.62
CA ASN A 86 6.65 0.57 2.89
C ASN A 86 7.07 1.75 3.76
N ASP A 87 6.38 2.86 3.60
CA ASP A 87 6.74 4.10 4.25
C ASP A 87 5.51 4.82 4.79
N LEU A 88 5.72 5.61 5.83
CA LEU A 88 4.73 6.48 6.44
C LEU A 88 5.38 7.82 6.71
N GLN A 89 4.94 8.85 6.00
CA GLN A 89 5.47 10.21 6.11
C GLN A 89 4.69 11.03 7.15
N PHE A 90 5.39 11.90 7.87
CA PHE A 90 4.82 12.80 8.88
C PHE A 90 5.18 14.26 8.63
N SER A 91 4.23 15.15 8.92
CA SER A 91 4.41 16.62 8.95
C SER A 91 5.12 17.09 10.23
N TYR A 92 5.73 18.27 10.18
CA TYR A 92 6.96 18.56 10.94
C TYR A 92 6.82 19.53 12.14
N GLU A 93 6.19 19.08 13.23
CA GLU A 93 6.61 19.50 14.58
C GLU A 93 7.04 18.26 15.35
N PHE A 94 8.14 18.35 16.08
CA PHE A 94 8.60 17.25 16.91
C PHE A 94 9.21 17.78 18.20
N ASN A 95 9.21 16.94 19.22
CA ASN A 95 9.86 17.17 20.48
C ASN A 95 10.63 15.91 20.88
N TYR A 96 11.61 16.03 21.76
CA TYR A 96 12.31 14.89 22.31
C TYR A 96 12.43 15.03 23.82
N THR A 97 12.23 13.93 24.53
CA THR A 97 12.30 13.89 25.99
C THR A 97 12.62 12.49 26.45
N ASN A 98 13.52 12.34 27.42
CA ASN A 98 13.85 11.03 28.00
C ASN A 98 14.22 9.95 26.96
N SER A 99 14.92 10.30 25.87
CA SER A 99 15.27 9.41 24.74
C SER A 99 14.12 9.07 23.78
N ASP A 100 12.90 9.55 24.04
CA ASP A 100 11.77 9.43 23.12
C ASP A 100 11.78 10.58 22.11
N LEU A 101 11.36 10.28 20.88
CA LEU A 101 11.04 11.26 19.84
C LEU A 101 9.53 11.31 19.66
N ILE A 102 8.95 12.49 19.83
CA ILE A 102 7.53 12.77 19.66
C ILE A 102 7.38 13.54 18.35
N VAL A 103 6.65 13.01 17.38
CA VAL A 103 6.30 13.71 16.14
C VAL A 103 4.81 14.02 16.16
N TYR A 104 4.47 15.27 15.88
CA TYR A 104 3.11 15.78 15.87
C TYR A 104 2.63 15.94 14.42
N ASP A 105 1.44 15.43 14.15
CA ASP A 105 0.78 15.54 12.86
C ASP A 105 -0.21 16.72 12.87
N PHE A 106 -0.02 17.64 11.91
CA PHE A 106 -0.83 18.84 11.69
C PHE A 106 -1.50 18.82 10.32
N THR A 107 -1.63 17.65 9.69
CA THR A 107 -2.31 17.50 8.39
C THR A 107 -3.73 18.06 8.38
N HIS A 108 -4.34 18.32 9.55
CA HIS A 108 -5.69 18.87 9.70
C HIS A 108 -5.74 20.35 10.12
N ASP A 109 -4.60 21.04 10.21
CA ASP A 109 -4.55 22.45 10.63
C ASP A 109 -4.59 23.45 9.44
N GLY A 110 -4.86 22.97 8.23
CA GLY A 110 -4.95 23.78 7.00
C GLY A 110 -6.35 23.84 6.39
N ASP A 111 -6.65 24.94 5.69
CA ASP A 111 -7.87 25.14 4.87
C ASP A 111 -7.82 24.32 3.56
N GLU A 112 -7.41 23.05 3.60
CA GLU A 112 -7.36 22.22 2.40
C GLU A 112 -8.73 21.61 2.09
N GLU A 113 -9.15 21.72 0.84
CA GLU A 113 -10.47 21.34 0.31
C GLU A 113 -10.67 19.80 0.25
N TYR A 114 -9.67 19.03 0.69
CA TYR A 114 -9.65 17.57 0.68
C TYR A 114 -9.47 17.02 2.09
N GLU A 115 -10.33 16.09 2.51
CA GLU A 115 -10.17 15.35 3.76
C GLU A 115 -8.95 14.42 3.66
N GLU A 116 -7.80 14.87 4.14
CA GLU A 116 -6.65 13.99 4.31
C GLU A 116 -6.93 12.94 5.39
N PRO A 117 -6.50 11.67 5.23
CA PRO A 117 -6.64 10.67 6.28
C PRO A 117 -5.90 11.10 7.55
N SER A 118 -6.51 10.84 8.71
CA SER A 118 -5.90 11.09 10.01
C SER A 118 -4.62 10.29 10.22
N LEU A 119 -3.75 10.75 11.14
CA LEU A 119 -2.55 10.01 11.54
C LEU A 119 -2.85 8.54 11.90
N ASN A 120 -3.96 8.32 12.59
CA ASN A 120 -4.38 6.98 13.00
C ASN A 120 -4.73 6.11 11.79
N GLU A 121 -5.43 6.66 10.80
CA GLU A 121 -5.77 5.93 9.57
C GLU A 121 -4.52 5.65 8.72
N LYS A 122 -3.66 6.66 8.51
CA LYS A 122 -2.37 6.49 7.80
C LYS A 122 -1.51 5.42 8.47
N THR A 123 -1.41 5.45 9.79
CA THR A 123 -0.62 4.46 10.55
C THR A 123 -1.26 3.06 10.54
N ALA A 124 -2.58 2.96 10.68
CA ALA A 124 -3.28 1.69 10.57
C ALA A 124 -3.09 1.06 9.19
N PHE A 125 -3.18 1.86 8.13
CA PHE A 125 -2.96 1.44 6.76
C PHE A 125 -1.52 0.96 6.53
N PHE A 126 -0.52 1.71 7.02
CA PHE A 126 0.89 1.32 7.01
C PHE A 126 1.13 -0.03 7.71
N LEU A 127 0.68 -0.16 8.96
CA LEU A 127 0.86 -1.38 9.76
C LEU A 127 0.16 -2.59 9.14
N LYS A 128 -1.03 -2.41 8.57
CA LYS A 128 -1.78 -3.49 7.94
C LYS A 128 -1.09 -4.01 6.67
N GLN A 129 -0.56 -3.11 5.84
CA GLN A 129 0.25 -3.50 4.69
C GLN A 129 1.49 -4.30 5.11
N ASN A 130 2.20 -3.85 6.15
CA ASN A 130 3.38 -4.56 6.68
C ASN A 130 3.00 -5.97 7.18
N GLN A 131 1.84 -6.10 7.83
CA GLN A 131 1.32 -7.41 8.26
C GLN A 131 1.10 -8.36 7.07
N PHE A 132 0.56 -7.88 5.94
CA PHE A 132 0.38 -8.71 4.75
C PHE A 132 1.70 -9.06 4.07
N LEU A 133 2.63 -8.10 3.94
CA LEU A 133 3.98 -8.34 3.41
C LEU A 133 4.72 -9.41 4.23
N LYS A 134 4.65 -9.31 5.56
CA LYS A 134 5.23 -10.31 6.46
C LYS A 134 4.61 -11.69 6.28
N LYS A 135 3.28 -11.78 6.21
CA LYS A 135 2.60 -13.06 5.94
C LYS A 135 3.02 -13.63 4.58
N TYR A 136 3.19 -12.80 3.57
CA TYR A 136 3.67 -13.21 2.25
C TYR A 136 5.09 -13.78 2.33
N ALA A 137 6.01 -13.07 2.98
CA ALA A 137 7.38 -13.53 3.21
C ALA A 137 7.44 -14.87 3.98
N GLU A 138 6.53 -15.08 4.92
CA GLU A 138 6.41 -16.31 5.70
C GLU A 138 5.66 -17.44 4.97
N ASN A 139 5.23 -17.24 3.72
CA ASN A 139 4.36 -18.16 2.97
C ASN A 139 3.05 -18.52 3.71
N LYS A 140 2.48 -17.56 4.44
CA LYS A 140 1.24 -17.68 5.22
C LYS A 140 0.06 -16.93 4.59
N VAL A 141 0.10 -16.75 3.28
CA VAL A 141 -0.99 -16.18 2.49
C VAL A 141 -1.62 -17.28 1.67
N PHE A 142 -2.95 -17.38 1.71
CA PHE A 142 -3.69 -18.45 1.06
C PHE A 142 -4.56 -17.92 -0.08
N ILE A 143 -4.89 -18.81 -1.02
CA ILE A 143 -5.82 -18.55 -2.13
C ILE A 143 -7.16 -18.03 -1.58
N LYS A 144 -7.68 -16.95 -2.17
CA LYS A 144 -8.91 -16.26 -1.78
C LYS A 144 -8.97 -15.76 -0.35
N GLN A 145 -7.82 -15.60 0.31
CA GLN A 145 -7.79 -15.03 1.67
C GLN A 145 -8.38 -13.61 1.71
N TRP A 146 -8.23 -12.85 0.61
CA TRP A 146 -8.81 -11.51 0.45
C TRP A 146 -10.33 -11.47 0.64
N PHE A 147 -11.04 -12.55 0.36
CA PHE A 147 -12.52 -12.57 0.47
C PHE A 147 -13.02 -12.47 1.92
N ARG A 148 -12.18 -12.81 2.90
CA ARG A 148 -12.52 -12.70 4.33
C ARG A 148 -12.17 -11.35 4.93
N LEU A 149 -11.57 -10.46 4.15
CA LEU A 149 -11.14 -9.14 4.57
C LEU A 149 -12.32 -8.17 4.48
N ASN A 150 -12.33 -7.14 5.34
CA ASN A 150 -13.20 -5.99 5.14
C ASN A 150 -12.62 -5.05 4.05
N GLU A 151 -13.38 -4.03 3.64
CA GLU A 151 -12.96 -3.12 2.56
C GLU A 151 -11.62 -2.41 2.86
N PHE A 152 -11.43 -1.84 4.05
CA PHE A 152 -10.15 -1.25 4.46
C PHE A 152 -8.97 -2.23 4.33
N GLU A 153 -9.18 -3.49 4.72
CA GLU A 153 -8.17 -4.52 4.61
C GLU A 153 -7.94 -4.96 3.15
N LYS A 154 -8.95 -4.91 2.28
CA LYS A 154 -8.81 -5.16 0.83
C LYS A 154 -8.03 -4.04 0.15
N ASP A 155 -8.21 -2.78 0.55
CA ASP A 155 -7.41 -1.66 0.05
C ASP A 155 -5.94 -1.84 0.40
N CYS A 156 -5.66 -2.20 1.66
CA CYS A 156 -4.32 -2.57 2.11
C CYS A 156 -3.76 -3.75 1.30
N TRP A 157 -4.59 -4.78 1.04
CA TRP A 157 -4.21 -5.96 0.27
C TRP A 157 -3.83 -5.60 -1.17
N LEU A 158 -4.63 -4.78 -1.85
CA LEU A 158 -4.39 -4.35 -3.23
C LEU A 158 -3.12 -3.50 -3.35
N LYS A 159 -2.83 -2.63 -2.37
CA LYS A 159 -1.56 -1.89 -2.32
C LYS A 159 -0.35 -2.81 -2.14
N VAL A 160 -0.45 -3.82 -1.28
CA VAL A 160 0.60 -4.83 -1.14
C VAL A 160 0.73 -5.67 -2.40
N ALA A 161 -0.37 -6.08 -3.03
CA ALA A 161 -0.38 -6.81 -4.29
C ALA A 161 0.34 -6.01 -5.38
N TYR A 162 0.06 -4.71 -5.51
CA TYR A 162 0.80 -3.82 -6.40
C TYR A 162 2.30 -3.91 -6.15
N LYS A 163 2.76 -3.66 -4.91
CA LYS A 163 4.20 -3.73 -4.54
C LYS A 163 4.85 -5.08 -4.85
N VAL A 164 4.15 -6.19 -4.58
CA VAL A 164 4.64 -7.55 -4.84
C VAL A 164 4.82 -7.83 -6.34
N ASN A 165 4.03 -7.18 -7.19
CA ASN A 165 4.01 -7.41 -8.64
C ASN A 165 4.75 -6.34 -9.44
N CYS A 166 4.93 -5.10 -8.95
CA CYS A 166 5.64 -4.02 -9.65
C CYS A 166 7.07 -4.36 -10.02
N ASN A 167 7.76 -5.10 -9.16
CA ASN A 167 9.15 -5.51 -9.39
C ASN A 167 9.25 -6.80 -10.23
N GLN A 168 8.12 -7.36 -10.69
CA GLN A 168 8.15 -8.47 -11.63
C GLN A 168 8.29 -7.90 -13.04
N HIS A 169 9.53 -7.82 -13.52
CA HIS A 169 9.75 -7.56 -14.93
C HIS A 169 9.07 -8.65 -15.75
N ILE A 170 8.06 -8.26 -16.51
CA ILE A 170 7.42 -9.15 -17.48
C ILE A 170 8.40 -9.31 -18.63
N ASN A 171 9.25 -10.32 -18.53
CA ASN A 171 10.11 -10.73 -19.63
C ASN A 171 9.37 -11.75 -20.51
N GLU A 172 9.89 -11.96 -21.71
CA GLU A 172 9.29 -12.85 -22.73
C GLU A 172 9.12 -14.30 -22.26
N ASN A 173 9.78 -14.71 -21.17
CA ASN A 173 9.77 -16.07 -20.66
C ASN A 173 8.62 -16.35 -19.67
N ILE A 174 7.88 -15.34 -19.22
CA ILE A 174 6.72 -15.57 -18.33
C ILE A 174 5.55 -16.10 -19.15
N SER A 175 5.02 -17.25 -18.73
CA SER A 175 3.82 -17.84 -19.33
C SER A 175 2.64 -16.89 -19.20
N LYS A 176 2.07 -16.48 -20.33
CA LYS A 176 0.92 -15.59 -20.38
C LYS A 176 -0.38 -16.35 -20.10
N VAL A 177 -1.25 -15.74 -19.30
CA VAL A 177 -2.58 -16.25 -18.98
C VAL A 177 -3.56 -15.82 -20.08
N SER A 178 -4.16 -16.78 -20.77
CA SER A 178 -5.15 -16.52 -21.82
C SER A 178 -6.60 -16.67 -21.36
N HIS A 179 -6.82 -17.32 -20.22
CA HIS A 179 -8.15 -17.60 -19.69
C HIS A 179 -8.18 -17.62 -18.17
N ILE A 180 -9.19 -16.98 -17.58
CA ILE A 180 -9.48 -17.02 -16.14
C ILE A 180 -10.94 -17.36 -15.88
N ILE A 181 -11.21 -17.93 -14.70
CA ILE A 181 -12.56 -18.26 -14.24
C ILE A 181 -12.82 -17.53 -12.92
N LEU A 182 -13.83 -16.66 -12.94
CA LEU A 182 -14.36 -15.96 -11.77
C LEU A 182 -15.61 -16.70 -11.28
N ASP A 183 -15.75 -16.86 -9.96
CA ASP A 183 -16.96 -17.41 -9.33
C ASP A 183 -17.65 -16.31 -8.53
N GLY A 184 -18.88 -15.97 -8.92
CA GLY A 184 -19.65 -14.88 -8.36
C GLY A 184 -19.96 -15.01 -6.87
N ASN A 185 -19.83 -16.20 -6.29
CA ASN A 185 -19.92 -16.41 -4.84
C ASN A 185 -18.81 -15.71 -4.03
N TYR A 186 -17.78 -15.20 -4.72
CA TYR A 186 -16.66 -14.49 -4.10
C TYR A 186 -16.58 -13.01 -4.51
N ILE A 187 -17.57 -12.47 -5.22
CA ILE A 187 -17.51 -11.10 -5.76
C ILE A 187 -18.72 -10.33 -5.26
N HIS A 188 -18.54 -9.60 -4.16
CA HIS A 188 -19.56 -8.79 -3.48
C HIS A 188 -19.23 -7.29 -3.53
N SER A 189 -18.03 -6.92 -3.95
CA SER A 189 -17.62 -5.53 -4.16
C SER A 189 -16.67 -5.38 -5.34
N GLU A 190 -16.41 -4.14 -5.74
CA GLU A 190 -15.41 -3.80 -6.74
C GLU A 190 -14.01 -4.28 -6.31
N SER A 191 -13.65 -4.07 -5.04
CA SER A 191 -12.41 -4.56 -4.43
C SER A 191 -12.25 -6.09 -4.53
N ASP A 192 -13.35 -6.85 -4.39
CA ASP A 192 -13.33 -8.30 -4.57
C ASP A 192 -12.99 -8.68 -6.01
N LEU A 193 -13.56 -7.98 -7.00
CA LEU A 193 -13.28 -8.23 -8.41
C LEU A 193 -11.79 -8.00 -8.72
N TYR A 194 -11.22 -6.89 -8.24
CA TYR A 194 -9.79 -6.59 -8.40
C TYR A 194 -8.89 -7.64 -7.76
N CYS A 195 -9.20 -8.03 -6.52
CA CYS A 195 -8.45 -9.08 -5.83
C CYS A 195 -8.54 -10.42 -6.57
N TYR A 196 -9.72 -10.78 -7.08
CA TYR A 196 -9.94 -12.07 -7.73
C TYR A 196 -9.28 -12.13 -9.11
N ILE A 197 -9.45 -11.12 -9.97
CA ILE A 197 -8.77 -11.06 -11.27
C ILE A 197 -7.25 -11.07 -11.06
N GLY A 198 -6.76 -10.25 -10.12
CA GLY A 198 -5.36 -10.23 -9.71
C GLY A 198 -4.86 -11.62 -9.34
N GLU A 199 -5.58 -12.33 -8.48
CA GLU A 199 -5.20 -13.68 -8.03
C GLU A 199 -5.23 -14.72 -9.15
N GLN A 200 -6.18 -14.65 -10.08
CA GLN A 200 -6.26 -15.58 -11.21
C GLN A 200 -5.12 -15.39 -12.22
N VAL A 201 -4.65 -14.17 -12.41
CA VAL A 201 -3.60 -13.85 -13.39
C VAL A 201 -2.20 -13.99 -12.79
N CYS A 202 -1.99 -13.41 -11.62
CA CYS A 202 -0.65 -13.24 -11.02
C CYS A 202 -0.42 -14.14 -9.78
N GLY A 203 -1.41 -14.97 -9.40
CA GLY A 203 -1.32 -15.84 -8.23
C GLY A 203 -1.61 -15.12 -6.91
N ILE A 204 -1.24 -15.72 -5.78
CA ILE A 204 -1.49 -15.14 -4.45
C ILE A 204 -0.88 -13.72 -4.36
N LEU A 205 -1.64 -12.77 -3.82
CA LEU A 205 -1.31 -11.33 -3.84
C LEU A 205 -1.08 -10.79 -5.26
N GLY A 206 -1.76 -11.35 -6.25
CA GLY A 206 -1.73 -10.88 -7.63
C GLY A 206 -2.44 -9.55 -7.81
N TYR A 207 -1.94 -8.72 -8.72
CA TYR A 207 -2.44 -7.37 -8.95
C TYR A 207 -2.82 -7.15 -10.41
N MET A 208 -4.08 -6.74 -10.63
CA MET A 208 -4.66 -6.42 -11.94
C MET A 208 -5.46 -5.11 -11.86
N GLY A 209 -4.91 -4.08 -11.20
CA GLY A 209 -5.58 -2.80 -10.97
C GLY A 209 -6.21 -2.69 -9.58
N TYR A 210 -6.35 -1.47 -9.06
CA TYR A 210 -7.14 -1.13 -7.87
C TYR A 210 -8.21 -0.06 -8.16
N SER A 211 -8.40 0.26 -9.44
CA SER A 211 -9.40 1.18 -9.97
C SER A 211 -9.80 0.71 -11.36
N THR A 212 -10.92 1.21 -11.90
CA THR A 212 -11.40 0.82 -13.22
C THR A 212 -10.43 1.21 -14.33
N SER A 213 -9.83 2.39 -14.24
CA SER A 213 -8.75 2.82 -15.13
C SER A 213 -7.54 1.88 -15.07
N ALA A 214 -7.04 1.58 -13.86
CA ALA A 214 -5.88 0.71 -13.71
C ALA A 214 -6.17 -0.74 -14.14
N LEU A 215 -7.40 -1.23 -13.97
CA LEU A 215 -7.84 -2.52 -14.48
C LEU A 215 -7.85 -2.52 -16.02
N SER A 216 -8.40 -1.46 -16.63
CA SER A 216 -8.42 -1.29 -18.09
C SER A 216 -7.00 -1.29 -18.66
N ASP A 217 -6.08 -0.51 -18.07
CA ASP A 217 -4.66 -0.50 -18.47
C ASP A 217 -4.05 -1.90 -18.37
N CYS A 218 -4.32 -2.61 -17.26
CA CYS A 218 -3.84 -3.99 -17.08
C CYS A 218 -4.35 -4.96 -18.17
N LEU A 219 -5.59 -4.78 -18.63
CA LEU A 219 -6.23 -5.62 -19.63
C LEU A 219 -5.79 -5.27 -21.06
N THR A 220 -5.49 -4.00 -21.34
CA THR A 220 -5.29 -3.50 -22.71
C THR A 220 -3.83 -3.18 -23.05
N GLU A 221 -3.04 -2.65 -22.12
CA GLU A 221 -1.67 -2.23 -22.40
C GLU A 221 -0.70 -3.41 -22.52
N GLU A 222 0.08 -3.42 -23.60
CA GLU A 222 1.09 -4.46 -23.81
C GLU A 222 2.16 -4.46 -22.70
N ASN A 223 2.59 -5.65 -22.30
CA ASN A 223 3.68 -5.87 -21.35
C ASN A 223 3.46 -5.33 -19.93
N LEU A 224 2.27 -4.77 -19.61
CA LEU A 224 1.95 -4.39 -18.23
C LEU A 224 1.63 -5.60 -17.35
N ARG A 225 0.96 -6.62 -17.91
CA ARG A 225 0.54 -7.85 -17.20
C ARG A 225 0.73 -9.12 -18.03
N PRO A 226 0.99 -10.29 -17.40
CA PRO A 226 1.30 -11.53 -18.08
C PRO A 226 0.03 -12.21 -18.63
N ILE A 227 -0.70 -11.52 -19.51
CA ILE A 227 -1.92 -12.02 -20.14
C ILE A 227 -1.77 -12.09 -21.66
N CYS A 228 -2.47 -13.04 -22.28
CA CYS A 228 -2.75 -13.00 -23.71
C CYS A 228 -3.95 -12.08 -23.93
N ARG A 229 -3.79 -11.08 -24.79
CA ARG A 229 -4.85 -10.10 -25.09
C ARG A 229 -5.61 -10.51 -26.36
N PRO A 230 -6.95 -10.37 -26.38
CA PRO A 230 -7.81 -10.08 -25.23
C PRO A 230 -7.85 -11.27 -24.25
N LEU A 231 -7.93 -10.97 -22.95
CA LEU A 231 -8.06 -12.01 -21.92
C LEU A 231 -9.46 -12.66 -22.01
N ASN A 232 -9.55 -13.98 -21.91
CA ASN A 232 -10.85 -14.66 -21.86
C ASN A 232 -11.30 -14.82 -20.40
N ILE A 233 -12.42 -14.19 -20.02
CA ILE A 233 -12.97 -14.25 -18.68
C ILE A 233 -14.28 -15.04 -18.71
N THR A 234 -14.38 -16.11 -17.92
CA THR A 234 -15.67 -16.77 -17.64
C THR A 234 -16.10 -16.45 -16.22
N TRP A 235 -17.23 -15.76 -16.07
CA TRP A 235 -17.82 -15.42 -14.79
C TRP A 235 -18.98 -16.38 -14.49
N LYS A 236 -18.73 -17.35 -13.61
CA LYS A 236 -19.69 -18.36 -13.16
C LYS A 236 -20.50 -17.88 -11.98
N ASN A 237 -21.68 -18.47 -11.79
CA ASN A 237 -22.58 -18.14 -10.69
C ASN A 237 -22.83 -16.62 -10.61
N PHE A 238 -22.93 -15.95 -11.76
CA PHE A 238 -23.03 -14.49 -11.84
C PHE A 238 -24.24 -13.97 -11.06
N LYS A 239 -25.30 -14.79 -10.97
CA LYS A 239 -26.48 -14.45 -10.16
C LYS A 239 -26.14 -14.20 -8.69
N SER A 240 -25.12 -14.87 -8.16
CA SER A 240 -24.65 -14.66 -6.80
C SER A 240 -24.03 -13.27 -6.61
N SER A 241 -23.25 -12.79 -7.59
CA SER A 241 -22.75 -11.41 -7.59
C SER A 241 -23.90 -10.42 -7.65
N GLU A 242 -24.84 -10.57 -8.59
CA GLU A 242 -26.00 -9.64 -8.68
C GLU A 242 -26.78 -9.51 -7.37
N LEU A 243 -26.90 -10.59 -6.60
CA LEU A 243 -27.66 -10.61 -5.34
C LEU A 243 -26.88 -10.03 -4.16
N ASN A 244 -25.56 -10.13 -4.16
CA ASN A 244 -24.71 -9.81 -3.01
C ASN A 244 -23.82 -8.57 -3.22
N PHE A 245 -23.78 -8.01 -4.43
CA PHE A 245 -22.92 -6.86 -4.72
C PHE A 245 -23.42 -5.61 -4.00
N ASN A 246 -22.49 -4.80 -3.47
CA ASN A 246 -22.82 -3.60 -2.69
C ASN A 246 -23.67 -2.59 -3.45
N CYS A 247 -23.44 -2.44 -4.76
CA CYS A 247 -24.14 -1.53 -5.66
C CYS A 247 -24.32 -2.14 -7.05
N LEU A 248 -25.56 -2.32 -7.50
CA LEU A 248 -25.84 -2.99 -8.77
C LEU A 248 -25.36 -2.17 -9.98
N ASP A 249 -25.41 -0.84 -9.90
CA ASP A 249 -24.93 0.04 -10.98
C ASP A 249 -23.41 -0.08 -11.15
N ASP A 250 -22.66 -0.19 -10.05
CA ASP A 250 -21.21 -0.43 -10.08
C ASP A 250 -20.90 -1.81 -10.69
N LEU A 251 -21.66 -2.85 -10.33
CA LEU A 251 -21.52 -4.18 -10.95
C LEU A 251 -21.76 -4.11 -12.46
N ASN A 252 -22.82 -3.43 -12.89
CA ASN A 252 -23.14 -3.27 -14.31
C ASN A 252 -22.02 -2.52 -15.05
N TYR A 253 -21.49 -1.46 -14.44
CA TYR A 253 -20.37 -0.71 -15.00
C TYR A 253 -19.12 -1.59 -15.17
N LEU A 254 -18.77 -2.38 -14.17
CA LEU A 254 -17.65 -3.33 -14.25
C LEU A 254 -17.86 -4.40 -15.32
N VAL A 255 -19.09 -4.89 -15.49
CA VAL A 255 -19.44 -5.84 -16.55
C VAL A 255 -19.23 -5.23 -17.94
N GLU A 256 -19.66 -3.98 -18.16
CA GLU A 256 -19.44 -3.30 -19.44
C GLU A 256 -17.96 -3.03 -19.70
N LEU A 257 -17.20 -2.59 -18.70
CA LEU A 257 -15.75 -2.44 -18.80
C LEU A 257 -15.06 -3.75 -19.20
N LEU A 258 -15.40 -4.87 -18.57
CA LEU A 258 -14.84 -6.17 -18.92
C LEU A 258 -15.27 -6.68 -20.31
N LYS A 259 -16.41 -6.25 -20.85
CA LYS A 259 -16.81 -6.56 -22.23
C LYS A 259 -16.03 -5.73 -23.26
N GLU A 260 -15.64 -4.51 -22.89
CA GLU A 260 -14.85 -3.62 -23.73
C GLU A 260 -13.39 -4.12 -23.81
N ASP A 261 -12.80 -4.44 -22.65
CA ASP A 261 -11.36 -4.70 -22.54
C ASP A 261 -10.97 -6.19 -22.60
N ALA A 262 -11.95 -7.10 -22.56
CA ALA A 262 -11.74 -8.54 -22.52
C ALA A 262 -12.86 -9.33 -23.24
N ILE A 263 -12.66 -10.64 -23.42
CA ILE A 263 -13.72 -11.54 -23.90
C ILE A 263 -14.44 -12.10 -22.67
N LEU A 264 -15.56 -11.47 -22.30
CA LEU A 264 -16.38 -11.86 -21.15
C LEU A 264 -17.49 -12.87 -21.53
N LYS A 265 -17.55 -13.98 -20.80
CA LYS A 265 -18.64 -14.95 -20.83
C LYS A 265 -19.31 -15.05 -19.45
N ILE A 266 -20.56 -14.62 -19.37
CA ILE A 266 -21.38 -14.74 -18.16
C ILE A 266 -22.10 -16.09 -18.13
N GLN A 267 -22.02 -16.78 -17.00
CA GLN A 267 -22.78 -18.00 -16.70
C GLN A 267 -23.61 -17.76 -15.43
N ILE A 268 -24.92 -17.90 -15.58
CA ILE A 268 -25.91 -17.69 -14.53
C ILE A 268 -25.86 -18.85 -13.53
#